data_AF-A0A928MYU7-F1
#
_entry.id   AF-A0A928MYU7-F1
#
_cell.length_a   1.000
_cell.length_b   1.000
_cell.length_c   1.000
_cell.angle_alpha   90.00
_cell.angle_beta   90.00
_cell.angle_gamma   90.00
#
_symmetry.space_group_name_H-M   'P 1'
#
loop_
_entity.id
_entity.type
_entity.pdbx_description
1 polymer ?
#
loop_
_entity_poly.entity_id
_entity_poly.type
_entity_poly.pdbx_seq_one_letter_code
_entity_poly.pdbx_strand_id
1 'polypeptide(L)'
;MHILEEFWYGNINPAERPFQKQRGFDKVFRMLTKNEEKLLETLNEQEKELFDKFKSCYDEMIQITECQTFIKGFKLGARFVIACFGNEDDIFDE
;
A
#
# COMPACT_ATOMS: atom_id res chain seq x y z
N MET A 1 23.29 2.22 -15.52
CA MET A 1 22.30 2.62 -14.49
C MET A 1 22.47 1.70 -13.30
N HIS A 2 23.11 2.16 -12.22
CA HIS A 2 23.42 1.34 -11.04
C HIS A 2 22.28 1.44 -10.02
N ILE A 3 21.22 0.66 -10.24
CA ILE A 3 19.98 0.71 -9.43
C ILE A 3 20.23 0.55 -7.92
N LEU A 4 21.27 -0.18 -7.52
CA LEU A 4 21.65 -0.37 -6.12
C LEU A 4 22.32 0.86 -5.50
N GLU A 5 23.14 1.59 -6.26
CA GLU A 5 23.76 2.85 -5.81
C GLU A 5 22.70 3.93 -5.68
N GLU A 6 21.80 4.04 -6.65
CA GLU A 6 20.67 4.96 -6.62
C GLU A 6 19.70 4.66 -5.46
N PHE A 7 19.49 3.40 -5.11
CA PHE A 7 18.73 3.00 -3.92
C PHE A 7 19.48 3.36 -2.61
N TRP A 8 20.79 3.11 -2.56
CA TRP A 8 21.63 3.44 -1.40
C TRP A 8 21.66 4.94 -1.09
N TYR A 9 21.75 5.77 -2.12
CA TYR A 9 21.72 7.23 -1.98
C TYR A 9 20.30 7.80 -1.82
N GLY A 10 19.27 6.96 -1.85
CA GLY A 10 17.88 7.38 -1.69
C GLY A 10 17.29 8.11 -2.90
N ASN A 11 17.97 8.07 -4.05
CA ASN A 11 17.47 8.61 -5.31
C ASN A 11 16.31 7.77 -5.88
N ILE A 12 16.25 6.49 -5.50
CA ILE A 12 15.10 5.61 -5.74
C ILE A 12 14.49 5.26 -4.40
N ASN A 13 13.26 5.74 -4.17
CA ASN A 13 12.45 5.32 -3.04
C ASN A 13 11.30 4.43 -3.55
N PRO A 14 11.34 3.10 -3.37
CA PRO A 14 10.25 2.21 -3.78
C PRO A 14 8.94 2.48 -3.05
N ALA A 15 8.98 3.18 -1.92
CA ALA A 15 7.81 3.63 -1.18
C ALA A 15 7.34 5.03 -1.61
N GLU A 16 8.10 5.78 -2.43
CA GLU A 16 7.56 6.93 -3.14
C GLU A 16 6.58 6.41 -4.18
N ARG A 17 5.31 6.34 -3.78
CA ARG A 17 4.25 6.57 -4.74
C ARG A 17 4.40 8.05 -5.12
N PRO A 18 4.80 8.40 -6.36
CA PRO A 18 4.60 9.77 -6.79
C PRO A 18 3.13 10.07 -6.51
N PHE A 19 2.84 11.17 -5.82
CA PHE A 19 1.49 11.68 -5.65
C PHE A 19 1.01 12.19 -7.02
N GLN A 20 0.98 11.31 -8.02
CA GLN A 20 0.16 11.49 -9.20
C GLN A 20 -1.23 11.65 -8.62
N LYS A 21 -1.81 12.84 -8.79
CA LYS A 21 -3.24 13.10 -8.54
C LYS A 21 -4.03 12.00 -9.21
N GLN A 22 -4.28 10.92 -8.47
CA GLN A 22 -5.12 9.83 -8.92
C GLN A 22 -6.51 10.43 -8.84
N ARG A 23 -6.96 11.06 -9.92
CA ARG A 23 -8.21 11.83 -9.96
C ARG A 23 -9.39 11.03 -9.39
N GLY A 24 -9.34 9.70 -9.53
CA GLY A 24 -10.26 8.76 -8.89
C GLY A 24 -10.12 8.69 -7.36
N PHE A 25 -8.90 8.42 -6.84
CA PHE A 25 -8.64 8.38 -5.40
C PHE A 25 -9.00 9.70 -4.72
N ASP A 26 -8.54 10.84 -5.25
CA ASP A 26 -8.83 12.16 -4.66
C ASP A 26 -10.35 12.46 -4.62
N LYS A 27 -11.11 11.94 -5.59
CA LYS A 27 -12.57 12.09 -5.60
C LYS A 27 -13.21 11.20 -4.54
N VAL A 28 -12.82 9.94 -4.46
CA VAL A 28 -13.35 8.99 -3.48
C VAL A 28 -12.99 9.42 -2.05
N PHE A 29 -11.74 9.83 -1.82
CA PHE A 29 -11.27 10.33 -0.53
C PHE A 29 -12.08 11.54 -0.06
N ARG A 30 -12.29 12.54 -0.95
CA ARG A 30 -13.16 13.69 -0.61
C ARG A 30 -14.60 13.29 -0.30
N MET A 31 -15.15 12.29 -0.98
CA MET A 31 -16.49 11.79 -0.68
C MET A 31 -16.53 11.05 0.65
N LEU A 32 -15.49 10.29 0.97
CA LEU A 32 -15.34 9.61 2.26
C LEU A 32 -15.36 10.64 3.40
N THR A 33 -14.50 11.66 3.36
CA THR A 33 -14.44 12.71 4.38
C THR A 33 -15.78 13.43 4.54
N LYS A 34 -16.44 13.80 3.42
CA LYS A 34 -17.77 14.43 3.49
C LYS A 34 -18.84 13.55 4.12
N ASN A 35 -18.81 12.24 3.84
CA ASN A 35 -19.78 11.31 4.42
C ASN A 35 -19.49 11.08 5.90
N GLU A 36 -18.22 11.02 6.29
CA GLU A 36 -17.77 10.93 7.68
C GLU A 36 -18.20 12.16 8.49
N GLU A 37 -17.97 13.37 7.99
CA GLU A 37 -18.42 14.62 8.62
C GLU A 37 -19.94 14.61 8.87
N LYS A 38 -20.73 14.30 7.84
CA LYS A 38 -22.19 14.19 7.96
C LYS A 38 -22.63 13.12 8.96
N LEU A 39 -21.93 11.99 8.98
CA LEU A 39 -22.22 10.93 9.95
C LEU A 39 -21.97 11.44 11.37
N LEU A 40 -20.82 12.07 11.62
CA LEU A 40 -20.47 12.64 12.93
C LEU A 40 -21.46 13.70 13.42
N GLU A 41 -22.09 14.47 12.51
CA GLU A 41 -23.15 15.41 12.87
C GLU A 41 -24.45 14.73 13.36
N THR A 42 -24.73 13.51 12.88
CA THR A 42 -25.94 12.76 13.24
C THR A 42 -25.80 11.92 14.51
N LEU A 43 -24.57 11.59 14.91
CA LEU A 43 -24.28 10.74 16.06
C LEU A 43 -24.31 11.54 17.37
N ASN A 44 -24.82 10.90 18.42
CA ASN A 44 -24.68 11.41 19.78
C ASN A 44 -23.26 11.13 20.36
N GLU A 45 -22.96 11.64 21.55
CA GLU A 45 -21.61 11.56 22.11
C GLU A 45 -21.13 10.13 22.38
N GLN A 46 -22.03 9.23 22.83
CA GLN A 46 -21.69 7.83 23.06
C GLN A 46 -21.44 7.08 21.75
N GLU A 47 -22.23 7.38 20.72
CA GLU A 47 -22.07 6.82 19.38
C GLU A 47 -20.79 7.31 18.70
N LYS A 48 -20.38 8.57 18.92
CA LYS A 48 -19.10 9.09 18.45
C LYS A 48 -17.92 8.35 19.09
N GLU A 49 -17.95 8.15 20.41
CA GLU A 49 -16.91 7.38 21.10
C GLU A 49 -16.79 5.94 20.56
N LEU A 50 -17.94 5.30 20.29
CA LEU A 50 -17.96 3.97 19.66
C LEU A 50 -17.41 4.00 18.23
N PHE A 51 -17.76 5.02 17.45
CA PHE A 51 -17.29 5.20 16.08
C PHE A 51 -15.77 5.45 16.00
N ASP A 52 -15.21 6.21 16.93
CA ASP A 52 -13.76 6.45 17.01
C ASP A 52 -12.98 5.18 17.40
N LYS A 53 -13.52 4.37 18.32
CA LYS A 53 -12.97 3.03 18.62
C LYS A 53 -13.04 2.12 17.39
N PHE A 54 -14.16 2.14 16.67
CA PHE A 54 -14.31 1.38 15.42
C PHE A 54 -13.25 1.78 14.38
N LYS A 55 -13.03 3.08 14.14
CA LYS A 55 -11.98 3.57 13.23
C LYS A 55 -10.60 3.10 13.65
N SER A 56 -10.29 3.21 14.94
CA SER A 56 -9.00 2.80 15.47
C SER A 56 -8.73 1.31 15.21
N CYS A 57 -9.71 0.44 15.47
CA CYS A 57 -9.61 -0.98 15.15
C CYS A 57 -9.55 -1.26 13.64
N TYR A 58 -10.30 -0.52 12.83
CA TYR A 58 -10.27 -0.62 11.37
C TYR A 58 -8.89 -0.27 10.82
N ASP A 59 -8.30 0.83 11.27
CA ASP A 59 -6.97 1.29 10.85
C ASP A 59 -5.90 0.26 11.22
N GLU A 60 -5.94 -0.28 12.43
CA GLU A 60 -5.01 -1.34 12.85
C GLU A 60 -5.15 -2.60 11.99
N MET A 61 -6.39 -3.03 11.71
CA MET A 61 -6.67 -4.16 10.83
C MET A 61 -6.12 -3.92 9.41
N ILE A 62 -6.31 -2.72 8.85
CA ILE A 62 -5.77 -2.35 7.55
C ILE A 62 -4.25 -2.37 7.57
N GLN A 63 -3.60 -1.79 8.58
CA GLN A 63 -2.13 -1.81 8.69
C GLN A 63 -1.57 -3.24 8.72
N ILE A 64 -2.18 -4.14 9.50
CA ILE A 64 -1.80 -5.56 9.53
C ILE A 64 -1.96 -6.19 8.14
N THR A 65 -3.09 -5.95 7.49
CA THR A 65 -3.43 -6.53 6.17
C THR A 65 -2.49 -6.02 5.08
N GLU A 66 -2.19 -4.72 5.06
CA GLU A 66 -1.28 -4.09 4.10
C GLU A 66 0.14 -4.60 4.28
N CYS A 67 0.63 -4.71 5.51
CA CYS A 67 1.94 -5.28 5.81
C CYS A 67 2.07 -6.73 5.30
N GLN A 68 1.07 -7.58 5.60
CA GLN A 68 1.06 -8.96 5.10
C GLN A 68 1.01 -9.03 3.57
N THR A 69 0.22 -8.16 2.95
CA THR A 69 0.09 -8.06 1.49
C THR A 69 1.40 -7.64 0.84
N PHE A 70 2.07 -6.65 1.43
CA PHE A 70 3.40 -6.19 1.00
C PHE A 70 4.43 -7.33 1.06
N ILE A 71 4.52 -8.04 2.19
CA ILE A 71 5.43 -9.18 2.34
C ILE A 71 5.15 -10.27 1.30
N LYS A 72 3.87 -10.60 1.06
CA LYS A 72 3.47 -11.57 0.03
C LYS A 72 3.88 -11.10 -1.37
N GLY A 73 3.68 -9.82 -1.68
CA GLY A 73 4.09 -9.21 -2.95
C GLY A 73 5.60 -9.28 -3.17
N PHE A 74 6.40 -8.97 -2.15
CA PHE A 74 7.87 -9.08 -2.22
C PHE A 74 8.34 -10.51 -2.42
N LYS A 75 7.78 -11.47 -1.65
CA LYS A 75 8.09 -12.90 -1.83
C LYS A 75 7.74 -13.37 -3.24
N LEU A 76 6.62 -12.92 -3.79
CA LEU A 76 6.23 -13.22 -5.17
C LEU A 76 7.23 -12.62 -6.18
N GLY A 77 7.63 -11.36 -6.00
CA GLY A 77 8.65 -10.72 -6.83
C GLY A 77 9.98 -11.47 -6.81
N ALA A 78 10.45 -11.88 -5.63
CA ALA A 78 11.67 -12.68 -5.50
C ALA A 78 11.55 -14.05 -6.20
N ARG A 79 10.38 -14.70 -6.11
CA ARG A 79 10.12 -15.95 -6.84
C ARG A 79 10.16 -15.76 -8.36
N PHE A 80 9.64 -14.65 -8.88
CA PHE A 80 9.76 -14.33 -10.30
C PHE A 80 11.22 -14.14 -10.71
N VAL A 81 12.01 -13.40 -9.95
CA VAL A 81 13.45 -13.24 -10.20
C VAL A 81 14.15 -14.60 -10.23
N ILE A 82 13.93 -15.44 -9.22
CA ILE A 82 14.53 -16.78 -9.17
C ILE A 82 14.05 -17.63 -10.35
N ALA A 83 12.78 -17.58 -10.74
CA ALA A 83 12.28 -18.37 -11.88
C ALA A 83 12.89 -17.91 -13.21
N CYS A 84 13.14 -16.61 -13.39
CA CYS A 84 13.73 -16.07 -14.61
C CYS A 84 15.24 -16.38 -14.75
N PHE A 85 15.96 -16.52 -13.64
CA PHE A 85 17.43 -16.69 -13.63
C PHE A 85 17.90 -18.02 -13.02
N GLY A 86 17.00 -18.85 -12.50
CA GLY A 86 17.31 -20.09 -11.78
C GLY A 86 17.50 -21.32 -12.67
N ASN A 87 17.23 -21.19 -13.97
CA ASN A 87 17.54 -22.21 -14.97
C ASN A 87 18.58 -21.63 -15.94
N GLU A 88 19.86 -21.68 -15.56
CA GLU A 88 20.98 -21.36 -16.46
C GLU A 88 21.33 -22.53 -17.40
N ASP A 89 20.56 -23.64 -17.39
CA ASP A 89 20.81 -24.79 -18.28
C ASP A 89 20.11 -24.68 -19.65
N ASP A 90 19.24 -23.69 -19.90
CA ASP A 90 18.46 -23.58 -21.17
C ASP A 90 18.76 -22.29 -22.00
N ILE A 91 19.79 -21.51 -21.67
CA ILE A 91 20.09 -20.25 -22.39
C ILE A 91 21.22 -20.40 -23.43
N PHE A 92 21.87 -21.56 -23.49
CA PHE A 92 22.85 -21.88 -24.53
C PHE A 92 22.60 -23.27 -25.13
N ASP A 93 21.47 -23.43 -25.83
CA ASP A 93 21.41 -24.38 -26.95
C ASP A 93 21.83 -23.62 -28.22
N GLU A 94 23.02 -23.96 -28.73
CA GLU A 94 23.52 -23.58 -30.07
C GLU A 94 22.68 -24.18 -31.20
#